data_AF-A0A6P1AIE6-F1
#
_entry.id   AF-A0A6P1AIE6-F1
#
_cell.length_a   1.000
_cell.length_b   1.000
_cell.length_c   1.000
_cell.angle_alpha   90.00
_cell.angle_beta   90.00
_cell.angle_gamma   90.00
#
_symmetry.space_group_name_H-M   'P 1'
#
loop_
_entity.id
_entity.type
_entity.pdbx_description
1 polymer ?
#
loop_
_entity_poly.entity_id
_entity_poly.type
_entity_poly.pdbx_seq_one_letter_code
_entity_poly.pdbx_strand_id
1 'polypeptide(L)' 'MSEQENAVTTTEAKTQPTVTPSLEEPKFGFNEYAERLNGRAAMIGFVLTLAIEYFTGQGLLSWLGLQ' A
#
# COMPACT_ATOMS: atom_id res chain seq x y z
N MET A 1 -43.00 4.35 -53.29
CA MET A 1 -44.09 4.61 -52.33
C MET A 1 -43.63 3.95 -51.04
N SER A 2 -42.99 4.67 -50.10
CA SER A 2 -43.65 5.40 -49.00
C SER A 2 -44.54 4.45 -48.18
N GLU A 3 -44.44 4.27 -46.87
CA GLU A 3 -43.81 5.03 -45.79
C GLU A 3 -43.59 4.10 -44.58
N GLN A 4 -42.71 4.58 -43.72
CA GLN A 4 -42.14 4.00 -42.50
C GLN A 4 -42.94 4.46 -41.27
N GLU A 5 -43.29 3.57 -40.33
CA GLU A 5 -43.54 3.92 -38.90
C GLU A 5 -43.85 2.63 -38.13
N ASN A 6 -42.97 2.07 -37.30
CA ASN A 6 -42.73 2.42 -35.90
C ASN A 6 -41.84 1.27 -35.37
N ALA A 7 -40.82 1.42 -34.55
CA ALA A 7 -40.24 2.58 -33.92
C ALA A 7 -38.76 2.23 -33.69
N VAL A 8 -37.89 3.18 -33.97
CA VAL A 8 -36.60 3.30 -33.29
C VAL A 8 -36.91 3.38 -31.80
N THR A 9 -36.32 2.53 -30.96
CA THR A 9 -35.88 2.93 -29.61
C THR A 9 -34.73 2.01 -29.17
N THR A 10 -33.55 2.56 -29.33
CA THR A 10 -32.34 2.26 -28.58
C THR A 10 -32.60 2.33 -27.06
N THR A 11 -31.95 1.42 -26.31
CA THR A 11 -31.77 1.42 -24.83
C THR A 11 -32.85 0.70 -24.04
N GLU A 12 -32.50 -0.41 -23.36
CA GLU A 12 -32.72 -0.65 -21.91
C GLU A 12 -31.77 -1.78 -21.38
N ALA A 13 -30.64 -1.34 -20.86
CA ALA A 13 -29.85 -1.82 -19.72
C ALA A 13 -29.82 -3.34 -19.34
N LYS A 14 -28.80 -4.03 -19.85
CA LYS A 14 -28.15 -5.17 -19.17
C LYS A 14 -27.59 -4.67 -17.82
N THR A 15 -28.21 -5.05 -16.71
CA THR A 15 -27.80 -4.73 -15.31
C THR A 15 -26.54 -5.49 -14.88
N GLN A 16 -25.54 -5.60 -15.75
CA GLN A 16 -24.23 -6.12 -15.37
C GLN A 16 -23.27 -4.93 -15.18
N PRO A 17 -22.77 -4.68 -13.96
CA PRO A 17 -21.77 -3.64 -13.75
C PRO A 17 -20.54 -4.00 -14.61
N THR A 18 -20.32 -3.25 -15.68
CA THR A 18 -19.24 -3.46 -16.66
C THR A 18 -17.92 -2.82 -16.20
N VAL A 19 -17.86 -2.39 -14.95
CA VAL A 19 -16.63 -2.03 -14.26
C VAL A 19 -16.80 -2.53 -12.84
N THR A 20 -16.09 -3.60 -12.49
CA THR A 20 -15.64 -3.75 -11.10
C THR A 20 -14.88 -2.46 -10.81
N PRO A 21 -15.34 -1.59 -9.88
CA PRO A 21 -14.50 -0.49 -9.49
C PRO A 21 -13.19 -1.12 -9.05
N SER A 22 -12.10 -0.78 -9.74
CA SER A 22 -10.76 -1.07 -9.25
C SER A 22 -10.66 -0.31 -7.94
N LEU A 23 -11.09 -0.94 -6.85
CA LEU A 23 -10.76 -0.47 -5.52
C LEU A 23 -9.24 -0.55 -5.52
N GLU A 24 -8.57 0.59 -5.67
CA GLU A 24 -7.19 0.70 -5.27
C GLU A 24 -7.19 0.19 -3.83
N GLU A 25 -6.73 -1.05 -3.64
CA GLU A 25 -6.50 -1.59 -2.30
C GLU A 25 -5.74 -0.50 -1.57
N PRO A 26 -6.26 0.03 -0.44
CA PRO A 26 -5.68 1.19 0.20
C PRO A 26 -4.21 0.90 0.47
N LYS A 27 -3.34 1.44 -0.39
CA LYS A 27 -1.88 1.21 -0.37
C LYS A 27 -1.22 1.84 0.86
N PHE A 28 -2.03 2.47 1.70
CA PHE A 28 -1.67 3.16 2.93
C PHE A 28 -2.25 2.40 4.13
N GLY A 29 -1.35 1.89 4.96
CA GLY A 29 -1.68 1.11 6.17
C GLY A 29 -0.63 0.03 6.45
N PHE A 30 -0.96 -0.86 7.37
CA PHE A 30 -0.22 -2.11 7.57
C PHE A 30 -0.54 -3.06 6.40
N ASN A 31 0.22 -2.92 5.31
CA ASN A 31 0.18 -3.85 4.18
C ASN A 31 1.44 -4.73 4.18
N GLU A 32 1.36 -5.90 3.53
CA GLU A 32 2.45 -6.89 3.54
C GLU A 32 3.78 -6.32 3.00
N TYR A 33 3.71 -5.38 2.04
CA TYR A 33 4.88 -4.69 1.53
C TYR A 33 5.54 -3.80 2.60
N ALA A 34 4.75 -3.04 3.36
CA ALA A 34 5.22 -2.20 4.45
C ALA A 34 5.80 -3.04 5.60
N GLU A 35 5.19 -4.18 5.93
CA GLU A 35 5.72 -5.12 6.93
C GLU A 35 7.10 -5.67 6.52
N ARG A 36 7.23 -6.11 5.27
CA ARG A 36 8.51 -6.59 4.73
C ARG A 36 9.57 -5.50 4.69
N LEU A 37 9.19 -4.26 4.33
CA LEU A 37 10.11 -3.13 4.29
C LEU A 37 10.57 -2.72 5.70
N ASN A 38 9.63 -2.60 6.64
CA ASN A 38 9.92 -2.27 8.03
C ASN A 38 10.78 -3.34 8.70
N GLY A 39 10.52 -4.63 8.44
CA GLY A 39 11.34 -5.72 8.95
C GLY A 39 12.80 -5.64 8.47
N ARG A 40 13.03 -5.31 7.19
CA ARG A 40 14.39 -5.12 6.65
C ARG A 40 15.07 -3.90 7.26
N ALA A 41 14.35 -2.79 7.37
CA ALA A 41 14.86 -1.59 8.01
C ALA A 41 15.25 -1.86 9.47
N ALA A 42 14.47 -2.65 10.20
CA ALA A 42 14.78 -3.08 11.56
C ALA A 42 16.04 -3.95 11.64
N MET A 43 16.22 -4.92 10.74
CA MET A 43 17.45 -5.74 10.70
C MET A 43 18.69 -4.87 10.45
N ILE A 44 18.61 -3.93 9.51
CA ILE A 44 19.70 -3.00 9.22
C ILE A 44 19.96 -2.08 10.42
N GLY A 45 18.92 -1.50 11.01
CA GLY A 45 19.02 -0.62 12.17
C GLY A 45 19.65 -1.32 13.38
N PHE A 46 19.31 -2.59 13.62
CA PHE A 46 19.90 -3.39 14.70
C PHE A 46 21.40 -3.64 14.47
N VAL A 47 21.80 -4.03 13.26
CA VAL A 47 23.22 -4.25 12.94
C VAL A 47 24.01 -2.94 13.03
N LEU A 48 23.46 -1.84 12.52
CA LEU A 48 24.08 -0.51 12.64
C LEU A 48 24.24 -0.09 14.09
N THR A 49 23.25 -0.36 14.93
CA THR A 49 23.30 -0.09 16.37
C THR A 49 24.48 -0.80 17.02
N LEU A 50 24.63 -2.11 16.78
CA LEU A 50 25.76 -2.89 17.31
C LEU A 50 27.10 -2.39 16.78
N ALA A 51 27.17 -2.01 15.50
CA ALA A 51 28.39 -1.46 14.91
C ALA A 51 28.77 -0.13 15.58
N ILE A 52 27.82 0.79 15.73
CA ILE A 52 28.05 2.10 16.38
C ILE A 52 28.47 1.91 17.83
N GLU A 53 27.81 1.03 18.58
CA GLU A 53 28.18 0.69 19.96
C GLU A 53 29.61 0.15 20.04
N TYR A 54 30.00 -0.73 19.11
CA TYR A 54 31.36 -1.26 19.04
C TYR A 54 32.42 -0.17 18.77
N PHE A 55 32.15 0.76 17.85
CA PHE A 55 33.10 1.83 17.53
C PHE A 55 33.16 2.94 18.60
N THR A 56 32.01 3.25 19.21
CA THR A 56 31.88 4.38 20.15
C THR A 56 32.15 3.95 21.59
N GLY A 57 32.03 2.65 21.90
CA GLY A 57 32.14 2.12 23.26
C GLY A 57 31.01 2.58 24.18
N GLN A 58 29.99 3.25 23.66
CA GLN A 58 28.81 3.71 24.38
C GLN A 58 27.56 3.14 23.69
N GLY A 59 26.75 2.40 24.45
CA GLY A 59 25.51 1.83 23.93
C GLY A 59 24.44 2.90 23.68
N LEU A 60 23.46 2.60 22.82
CA LEU A 60 22.34 3.50 22.54
C LEU A 60 21.58 3.96 23.80
N LEU A 61 21.56 3.14 24.85
CA LEU A 61 20.93 3.49 26.13
C LEU A 61 21.63 4.66 26.83
N SER A 62 22.95 4.78 26.66
CA SER A 62 23.72 5.91 27.17
C SER A 62 23.30 7.23 26.52
N TRP A 63 22.98 7.20 25.22
CA TRP A 63 22.42 8.36 24.50
C TRP A 63 21.00 8.72 24.92
N LEU A 64 20.20 7.74 25.34
CA LEU A 64 18.89 7.97 25.94
C LEU A 64 18.95 8.47 27.39
N GLY A 65 20.15 8.60 27.97
CA GLY A 65 20.34 9.04 29.36
C GLY A 65 20.01 7.96 30.39
N LEU A 66 19.94 6.69 29.96
CA LEU A 66 19.67 5.54 30.81
C LEU A 66 20.99 4.81 31.08
N GLN A 67 21.86 5.42 31.89
CA GLN A 67 23.13 4.86 32.36
C GLN A 67 23.50 5.44 33.72
#